data_AF-K3XKS1-F1
#
_entry.id   AF-K3XKS1-F1
#
_cell.length_a   1.000
_cell.length_b   1.000
_cell.length_c   1.000
_cell.angle_alpha   90.00
_cell.angle_beta   90.00
_cell.angle_gamma   90.00
#
_symmetry.space_group_name_H-M   'P 1'
#
loop_
_entity.id
_entity.type
_entity.pdbx_description
1 polymer ?
#
loop_
_entity_poly.entity_id
_entity_poly.type
_entity_poly.pdbx_seq_one_letter_code
_entity_poly.pdbx_strand_id
1 'polypeptide(L)'
;MVLGAEFNMLDKGTAFTDDPILAMPPRQSNEKFLEAYEVVFILDNREKFGFNLVIQVRKLPVGDGIWIARHRKDRTEYVLDFIVERKEISDFDGSIEDNRYRDQKLRLKRCGLRKMIYLVEGDPNSPNATKRIKTACFTTEILDGFDVQRTSGYADTQRRYGHLTRSIMEYYDANFSIHAKTSPVCPTYDEFERKCCDLKKTTVSQIFALQLMQVPQVTEEAALAVIEHYPTPFLLAQAYYILDGDTPTQEAMLKNKSEVVDAGASRSIFELFCGGGRNIQK
;
A
#
# COMPACT_ATOMS: atom_id res chain seq x y z
N MET A 1 -9.63 -12.12 41.36
CA MET A 1 -10.27 -10.86 40.94
C MET A 1 -9.61 -10.42 39.65
N VAL A 2 -10.34 -10.52 38.55
CA VAL A 2 -9.87 -10.14 37.22
C VAL A 2 -9.92 -8.63 37.11
N LEU A 3 -8.77 -7.98 37.03
CA LEU A 3 -8.67 -6.58 36.66
C LEU A 3 -9.04 -6.47 35.18
N GLY A 4 -10.21 -5.90 34.91
CA GLY A 4 -10.62 -5.51 33.57
C GLY A 4 -9.70 -4.41 33.06
N ALA A 5 -8.99 -4.69 31.97
CA ALA A 5 -8.33 -3.65 31.21
C ALA A 5 -9.40 -2.92 30.39
N GLU A 6 -9.75 -1.71 30.81
CA GLU A 6 -10.46 -0.75 29.97
C GLU A 6 -9.58 -0.43 28.75
N PHE A 7 -10.15 -0.65 27.56
CA PHE A 7 -9.48 -0.48 26.27
C PHE A 7 -9.69 0.97 25.81
N ASN A 8 -8.69 1.83 26.01
CA ASN A 8 -8.72 3.23 25.57
C ASN A 8 -8.28 3.33 24.10
N MET A 9 -9.23 3.64 23.21
CA MET A 9 -8.96 3.93 21.78
C MET A 9 -8.56 5.39 21.52
N LEU A 10 -8.35 6.17 22.59
CA LEU A 10 -8.00 7.58 22.55
C LEU A 10 -7.00 7.88 23.67
N ASP A 11 -5.73 7.55 23.45
CA ASP A 11 -4.68 8.12 24.31
C ASP A 11 -4.52 9.61 23.93
N LYS A 12 -5.15 10.47 24.73
CA LYS A 12 -4.87 11.91 24.75
C LYS A 12 -3.51 12.09 25.41
N GLY A 13 -2.44 11.95 24.64
CA GLY A 13 -1.11 11.83 25.23
C GLY A 13 0.08 12.24 24.40
N THR A 14 -0.05 12.82 23.21
CA THR A 14 1.06 13.56 22.57
C THR A 14 0.50 14.63 21.63
N ALA A 15 0.67 15.89 22.01
CA ALA A 15 0.51 17.00 21.09
C ALA A 15 1.63 16.89 20.05
N PHE A 16 1.30 16.50 18.81
CA PHE A 16 1.77 17.06 17.54
C PHE A 16 1.16 16.24 16.38
N THR A 17 0.42 16.95 15.50
CA THR A 17 -0.29 16.55 14.27
C THR A 17 -1.76 16.12 14.44
N ASP A 18 -2.64 16.83 13.71
CA ASP A 18 -4.08 16.63 13.63
C ASP A 18 -4.41 15.16 13.28
N ASP A 19 -5.19 14.48 14.13
CA ASP A 19 -5.72 13.17 13.78
C ASP A 19 -6.54 13.31 12.49
N PRO A 20 -6.17 12.60 11.41
CA PRO A 20 -6.79 12.84 10.11
C PRO A 20 -8.27 12.45 10.17
N ILE A 21 -9.14 13.41 9.83
CA ILE A 21 -10.59 13.25 9.80
C ILE A 21 -10.94 12.07 8.88
N LEU A 22 -11.58 11.04 9.44
CA LEU A 22 -11.97 9.84 8.68
C LEU A 22 -13.07 10.15 7.67
N ALA A 23 -13.02 9.45 6.54
CA ALA A 23 -14.02 9.55 5.51
C ALA A 23 -15.36 9.02 6.02
N MET A 24 -16.44 9.68 5.61
CA MET A 24 -17.81 9.36 6.01
C MET A 24 -18.61 8.92 4.78
N PRO A 25 -19.48 7.90 4.89
CA PRO A 25 -20.40 7.58 3.81
C PRO A 25 -21.43 8.71 3.64
N PRO A 26 -22.07 8.84 2.47
CA PRO A 26 -23.03 9.92 2.22
C PRO A 26 -24.21 9.89 3.20
N ARG A 27 -24.62 11.06 3.68
CA ARG A 27 -25.80 11.19 4.54
C ARG A 27 -26.97 11.78 3.73
N GLN A 28 -27.96 10.95 3.39
CA GLN A 28 -29.11 11.35 2.57
C GLN A 28 -30.19 12.09 3.39
N SER A 29 -30.33 11.76 4.68
CA SER A 29 -31.34 12.34 5.57
C SER A 29 -30.81 12.55 6.99
N ASN A 30 -31.62 13.05 7.92
CA ASN A 30 -31.25 13.21 9.33
C ASN A 30 -31.23 11.89 10.14
N GLU A 31 -31.27 10.73 9.47
CA GLU A 31 -31.13 9.41 10.10
C GLU A 31 -29.76 9.22 10.79
N LYS A 32 -29.72 8.27 11.73
CA LYS A 32 -28.47 7.82 12.36
C LYS A 32 -27.68 6.90 11.44
N PHE A 33 -26.40 6.70 11.75
CA PHE A 33 -25.54 5.87 10.91
C PHE A 33 -26.05 4.43 10.82
N LEU A 34 -26.33 3.78 11.96
CA LEU A 34 -26.75 2.38 11.98
C LEU A 34 -28.19 2.15 11.46
N GLU A 35 -28.98 3.22 11.37
CA GLU A 35 -30.29 3.24 10.71
C GLU A 35 -30.13 3.27 9.18
N ALA A 36 -29.19 4.07 8.65
CA ALA A 36 -28.92 4.13 7.22
C ALA A 36 -28.09 2.96 6.70
N TYR A 37 -27.13 2.50 7.49
CA TYR A 37 -26.06 1.61 7.05
C TYR A 37 -25.96 0.35 7.91
N GLU A 38 -25.61 -0.74 7.25
CA GLU A 38 -25.13 -1.98 7.85
C GLU A 38 -23.60 -2.01 7.71
N VAL A 39 -22.87 -2.19 8.81
CA VAL A 39 -21.41 -2.39 8.76
C VAL A 39 -21.13 -3.87 8.52
N VAL A 40 -20.36 -4.15 7.48
CA VAL A 40 -19.97 -5.52 7.10
C VAL A 40 -18.46 -5.61 7.05
N PHE A 41 -17.89 -6.59 7.75
CA PHE A 41 -16.48 -6.92 7.63
C PHE A 41 -16.28 -7.83 6.41
N ILE A 42 -15.45 -7.40 5.47
CA ILE A 42 -15.07 -8.19 4.30
C ILE A 42 -13.69 -8.76 4.57
N LEU A 43 -13.59 -10.08 4.51
CA LEU A 43 -12.32 -10.80 4.62
C LEU A 43 -11.87 -11.25 3.23
N ASP A 44 -10.57 -11.17 2.97
CA ASP A 44 -10.00 -11.70 1.74
C ASP A 44 -10.17 -13.22 1.66
N ASN A 45 -10.46 -13.75 0.48
CA ASN A 45 -10.66 -15.18 0.26
C ASN A 45 -9.39 -16.03 0.38
N ARG A 46 -8.21 -15.42 0.44
CA ARG A 46 -6.94 -16.08 0.81
C ARG A 46 -6.92 -16.46 2.29
N GLU A 47 -7.68 -15.75 3.12
CA GLU A 47 -7.78 -16.03 4.55
C GLU A 47 -8.75 -17.19 4.80
N LYS A 48 -8.23 -18.32 5.27
CA LYS A 48 -9.00 -19.54 5.57
C LYS A 48 -9.63 -19.47 6.96
N PHE A 49 -10.63 -18.63 7.15
CA PHE A 49 -11.33 -18.53 8.44
C PHE A 49 -12.78 -19.02 8.37
N GLY A 50 -13.18 -19.77 9.39
CA GLY A 50 -14.59 -20.04 9.71
C GLY A 50 -15.05 -19.09 10.80
N PHE A 51 -16.05 -18.26 10.53
CA PHE A 51 -16.50 -17.20 11.44
C PHE A 51 -17.98 -17.27 11.79
N ASN A 52 -18.31 -16.83 13.01
CA ASN A 52 -19.68 -16.61 13.50
C ASN A 52 -20.13 -15.12 13.43
N LEU A 53 -19.34 -14.25 12.79
CA LEU A 53 -19.67 -12.84 12.54
C LEU A 53 -20.36 -12.68 11.18
N VAL A 54 -21.07 -11.56 10.96
CA VAL A 54 -21.58 -11.17 9.63
C VAL A 54 -20.38 -10.80 8.75
N ILE A 55 -19.73 -11.82 8.20
CA ILE A 55 -18.55 -11.69 7.35
C ILE A 55 -18.93 -12.03 5.94
N GLN A 56 -18.38 -11.26 5.01
CA GLN A 56 -18.39 -11.61 3.61
C GLN A 56 -16.98 -11.92 3.16
N VAL A 57 -16.80 -13.08 2.56
CA VAL A 57 -15.52 -13.46 1.97
C VAL A 57 -15.52 -13.02 0.52
N ARG A 58 -14.57 -12.16 0.14
CA ARG A 58 -14.39 -11.66 -1.24
C ARG A 58 -12.91 -11.60 -1.58
N LYS A 59 -12.58 -11.52 -2.86
CA LYS A 59 -11.20 -11.22 -3.26
C LYS A 59 -10.95 -9.74 -3.06
N LEU A 60 -10.01 -9.37 -2.17
CA LEU A 60 -9.62 -7.98 -1.97
C LEU A 60 -8.45 -7.62 -2.89
N PRO A 61 -8.42 -6.40 -3.44
CA PRO A 61 -7.31 -5.97 -4.29
C PRO A 61 -6.04 -5.67 -3.48
N VAL A 62 -6.17 -5.27 -2.22
CA VAL A 62 -5.12 -4.93 -1.23
C VAL A 62 -5.65 -5.26 0.18
N GLY A 63 -4.77 -5.70 1.09
CA GLY A 63 -5.12 -6.09 2.46
C GLY A 63 -5.75 -7.48 2.55
N ASP A 64 -6.02 -7.87 3.79
CA ASP A 64 -6.62 -9.15 4.17
C ASP A 64 -8.00 -8.96 4.81
N GLY A 65 -8.35 -7.74 5.22
CA GLY A 65 -9.70 -7.40 5.65
C GLY A 65 -9.99 -5.91 5.57
N ILE A 66 -11.24 -5.55 5.29
CA ILE A 66 -11.75 -4.17 5.27
C ILE A 66 -13.16 -4.11 5.86
N TRP A 67 -13.60 -2.93 6.26
CA TRP A 67 -15.00 -2.69 6.62
C TRP A 67 -15.70 -1.86 5.56
N ILE A 68 -16.94 -2.24 5.24
CA ILE A 68 -17.82 -1.44 4.40
C ILE A 68 -19.05 -0.99 5.18
N ALA A 69 -19.55 0.20 4.85
CA ALA A 69 -20.90 0.62 5.17
C ALA A 69 -21.78 0.34 3.95
N ARG A 70 -22.69 -0.62 4.09
CA ARG A 70 -23.70 -0.94 3.07
C ARG A 70 -24.98 -0.19 3.36
N HIS A 71 -25.41 0.67 2.45
CA HIS A 71 -26.67 1.40 2.61
C HIS A 71 -27.85 0.42 2.60
N ARG A 72 -28.78 0.57 3.55
CA ARG A 72 -29.87 -0.40 3.74
C ARG A 72 -30.90 -0.36 2.61
N LYS A 73 -31.09 0.78 1.95
CA LYS A 73 -32.12 0.97 0.91
C LYS A 73 -31.64 0.58 -0.48
N ASP A 74 -30.58 1.24 -0.97
CA ASP A 74 -30.07 1.04 -2.34
C ASP A 74 -28.93 0.01 -2.42
N ARG A 75 -28.47 -0.53 -1.27
CA ARG A 75 -27.41 -1.54 -1.17
C ARG A 75 -26.05 -1.09 -1.67
N THR A 76 -25.84 0.21 -1.90
CA THR A 76 -24.53 0.77 -2.25
C THR A 76 -23.53 0.52 -1.13
N GLU A 77 -22.31 0.11 -1.50
CA GLU A 77 -21.25 -0.25 -0.56
C GLU A 77 -20.15 0.80 -0.57
N TYR A 78 -19.92 1.42 0.58
CA TYR A 78 -18.86 2.40 0.79
C TYR A 78 -17.77 1.82 1.67
N VAL A 79 -16.51 1.94 1.25
CA VAL A 79 -15.36 1.43 2.00
C VAL A 79 -15.03 2.41 3.12
N LEU A 80 -15.03 1.91 4.35
CA LEU A 80 -14.64 2.68 5.54
C LEU A 80 -13.11 2.80 5.59
N ASP A 81 -12.61 3.76 6.34
CA ASP A 81 -11.20 4.17 6.32
C ASP A 81 -10.23 3.18 6.99
N PHE A 82 -10.66 1.93 7.21
CA PHE A 82 -9.96 0.90 7.97
C PHE A 82 -9.62 -0.29 7.09
N ILE A 83 -8.35 -0.69 7.13
CA ILE A 83 -7.83 -1.86 6.42
C ILE A 83 -6.92 -2.67 7.33
N VAL A 84 -7.00 -3.98 7.24
CA VAL A 84 -6.16 -4.93 7.96
C VAL A 84 -5.21 -5.62 6.98
N GLU A 85 -3.95 -5.73 7.36
CA GLU A 85 -3.00 -6.70 6.83
C GLU A 85 -2.64 -7.66 7.95
N ARG A 86 -2.88 -8.96 7.77
CA ARG A 86 -2.51 -10.01 8.73
C ARG A 86 -1.14 -10.57 8.35
N LYS A 87 -0.33 -10.82 9.38
CA LYS A 87 0.94 -11.55 9.24
C LYS A 87 1.07 -12.57 10.35
N GLU A 88 1.09 -13.83 9.95
CA GLU A 88 1.49 -14.91 10.84
C GLU A 88 3.01 -14.88 11.01
N ILE A 89 3.49 -15.02 12.25
CA ILE A 89 4.93 -14.95 12.58
C ILE A 89 5.74 -15.96 11.76
N SER A 90 5.18 -17.13 11.46
CA SER A 90 5.78 -18.20 10.64
C SER A 90 6.13 -17.74 9.22
N ASP A 91 5.25 -16.95 8.59
CA ASP A 91 5.42 -16.43 7.23
C ASP A 91 6.10 -15.05 7.20
N PHE A 92 6.10 -14.34 8.34
CA PHE A 92 6.53 -12.95 8.39
C PHE A 92 8.02 -12.80 8.13
N ASP A 93 8.88 -13.65 8.72
CA ASP A 93 10.34 -13.56 8.54
C ASP A 93 10.73 -13.74 7.07
N GLY A 94 10.14 -14.73 6.39
CA GLY A 94 10.37 -14.95 4.96
C GLY A 94 9.93 -13.76 4.09
N SER A 95 8.82 -13.10 4.45
CA SER A 95 8.35 -11.90 3.72
C SER A 95 9.27 -10.68 3.89
N ILE A 96 10.04 -10.63 4.98
CA ILE A 96 11.04 -9.58 5.21
C ILE A 96 12.26 -9.80 4.31
N GLU A 97 12.65 -11.06 4.08
CA GLU A 97 13.80 -11.41 3.25
C GLU A 97 13.55 -11.18 1.74
N ASP A 98 12.34 -11.45 1.24
CA ASP A 98 12.03 -11.47 -0.20
C ASP A 98 11.35 -10.19 -0.76
N ASN A 99 11.54 -9.05 -0.11
CA ASN A 99 10.96 -7.73 -0.43
C ASN A 99 9.42 -7.63 -0.36
N ARG A 100 8.66 -8.73 -0.23
CA ARG A 100 7.18 -8.70 -0.18
C ARG A 100 6.66 -7.81 0.93
N TYR A 101 7.34 -7.79 2.08
CA TYR A 101 7.01 -6.92 3.19
C TYR A 101 6.98 -5.42 2.81
N ARG A 102 7.94 -4.97 2.00
CA ARG A 102 8.02 -3.56 1.57
C ARG A 102 6.91 -3.24 0.57
N ASP A 103 6.70 -4.12 -0.41
CA ASP A 103 5.70 -3.93 -1.47
C ASP A 103 4.27 -3.96 -0.92
N GLN A 104 3.98 -4.87 0.01
CA GLN A 104 2.67 -4.95 0.67
C GLN A 104 2.36 -3.66 1.43
N LYS A 105 3.29 -3.15 2.23
CA LYS A 105 3.13 -1.88 2.94
C LYS A 105 2.98 -0.69 2.00
N LEU A 106 3.74 -0.66 0.91
CA LEU A 106 3.62 0.39 -0.09
C LEU A 106 2.22 0.41 -0.72
N ARG A 107 1.67 -0.76 -1.03
CA ARG A 107 0.30 -0.89 -1.56
C ARG A 107 -0.75 -0.45 -0.55
N LEU A 108 -0.60 -0.80 0.72
CA LEU A 108 -1.48 -0.34 1.79
C LEU A 108 -1.45 1.19 1.91
N LYS A 109 -0.26 1.80 1.96
CA LYS A 109 -0.09 3.26 2.01
C LYS A 109 -0.73 3.99 0.83
N ARG A 110 -0.74 3.36 -0.35
CA ARG A 110 -1.24 3.97 -1.58
C ARG A 110 -2.72 3.66 -1.88
N CYS A 111 -3.33 2.70 -1.19
CA CYS A 111 -4.73 2.30 -1.44
C CYS A 111 -5.74 3.42 -1.11
N GLY A 112 -5.32 4.38 -0.28
CA GLY A 112 -6.10 5.58 0.04
C GLY A 112 -6.99 5.48 1.27
N LEU A 113 -6.88 4.37 2.03
CA LEU A 113 -7.49 4.24 3.34
C LEU A 113 -6.51 4.73 4.41
N ARG A 114 -7.03 5.41 5.43
CA ARG A 114 -6.18 6.14 6.39
C ARG A 114 -5.70 5.30 7.56
N LYS A 115 -6.53 4.41 8.10
CA LYS A 115 -6.23 3.61 9.29
C LYS A 115 -5.81 2.20 8.85
N MET A 116 -4.50 2.03 8.72
CA MET A 116 -3.86 0.76 8.37
C MET A 116 -3.52 -0.01 9.65
N ILE A 117 -4.19 -1.16 9.84
CA ILE A 117 -3.98 -2.05 10.98
C ILE A 117 -3.10 -3.21 10.53
N TYR A 118 -1.95 -3.39 11.19
CA TYR A 118 -1.04 -4.49 10.94
C TYR A 118 -1.18 -5.53 12.05
N LEU A 119 -1.94 -6.60 11.77
CA LEU A 119 -2.24 -7.62 12.74
C LEU A 119 -1.20 -8.74 12.69
N VAL A 120 -0.36 -8.81 13.72
CA VAL A 120 0.67 -9.84 13.86
C VAL A 120 0.14 -10.97 14.72
N GLU A 121 0.04 -12.17 14.14
CA GLU A 121 -0.51 -13.35 14.78
C GLU A 121 0.57 -14.37 15.14
N GLY A 122 0.56 -14.83 16.39
CA GLY A 122 1.45 -15.85 16.94
C GLY A 122 2.18 -15.40 18.20
N ASP A 123 2.97 -16.31 18.79
CA ASP A 123 3.77 -16.01 19.98
C ASP A 123 5.12 -15.35 19.63
N PRO A 124 5.32 -14.05 19.96
CA PRO A 124 6.59 -13.36 19.75
C PRO A 124 7.72 -13.82 20.68
N ASN A 125 7.42 -14.69 21.66
CA ASN A 125 8.40 -15.38 22.51
C ASN A 125 8.68 -16.80 22.04
N SER A 126 8.09 -17.25 20.93
CA SER A 126 8.49 -18.53 20.34
C SER A 126 9.98 -18.47 19.98
N PRO A 127 10.71 -19.58 20.12
CA PRO A 127 12.13 -19.63 19.73
C PRO A 127 12.36 -19.32 18.24
N ASN A 128 11.30 -19.37 17.43
CA ASN A 128 11.30 -19.04 16.01
C ASN A 128 11.07 -17.53 15.72
N ALA A 129 10.69 -16.73 16.72
CA ALA A 129 10.46 -15.30 16.53
C ALA A 129 11.80 -14.54 16.48
N THR A 130 12.29 -14.31 15.25
CA THR A 130 13.54 -13.60 14.99
C THR A 130 13.50 -12.16 15.51
N LYS A 131 14.63 -11.63 16.01
CA LYS A 131 14.78 -10.19 16.35
C LYS A 131 14.32 -9.25 15.21
N ARG A 132 14.45 -9.71 13.96
CA ARG A 132 13.98 -9.01 12.75
C ARG A 132 12.49 -8.70 12.76
N ILE A 133 11.65 -9.61 13.22
CA ILE A 133 10.19 -9.41 13.34
C ILE A 133 9.89 -8.27 14.31
N LYS A 134 10.58 -8.22 15.45
CA LYS A 134 10.40 -7.14 16.44
C LYS A 134 10.79 -5.79 15.84
N THR A 135 11.92 -5.73 15.14
CA THR A 135 12.34 -4.53 14.40
C THR A 135 11.34 -4.14 13.33
N ALA A 136 10.84 -5.10 12.54
CA ALA A 136 9.86 -4.85 11.47
C ALA A 136 8.54 -4.31 12.02
N CYS A 137 8.02 -4.89 13.12
CA CYS A 137 6.87 -4.34 13.84
C CYS A 137 7.11 -2.89 14.26
N PHE A 138 8.23 -2.62 14.92
CA PHE A 138 8.55 -1.27 15.42
C PHE A 138 8.68 -0.27 14.27
N THR A 139 9.37 -0.64 13.19
CA THR A 139 9.45 0.18 11.97
C THR A 139 8.06 0.44 11.37
N THR A 140 7.21 -0.58 11.31
CA THR A 140 5.85 -0.46 10.77
C THR A 140 4.97 0.46 11.62
N GLU A 141 5.13 0.39 12.94
CA GLU A 141 4.38 1.23 13.88
C GLU A 141 4.88 2.69 13.83
N ILE A 142 6.18 2.89 14.07
CA ILE A 142 6.74 4.22 14.31
C ILE A 142 7.09 4.96 13.02
N LEU A 143 7.71 4.29 12.05
CA LEU A 143 8.16 4.94 10.81
C LEU A 143 7.06 4.95 9.75
N ASP A 144 6.27 3.87 9.68
CA ASP A 144 5.23 3.76 8.66
C ASP A 144 3.86 4.28 9.11
N GLY A 145 3.64 4.45 10.42
CA GLY A 145 2.40 5.00 11.00
C GLY A 145 1.23 4.01 11.03
N PHE A 146 1.51 2.70 11.03
CA PHE A 146 0.48 1.67 11.06
C PHE A 146 0.13 1.35 12.51
N ASP A 147 -1.12 0.96 12.76
CA ASP A 147 -1.54 0.43 14.05
C ASP A 147 -1.16 -1.06 14.14
N VAL A 148 -0.07 -1.36 14.85
CA VAL A 148 0.44 -2.72 14.97
C VAL A 148 -0.22 -3.45 16.14
N GLN A 149 -1.14 -4.37 15.83
CA GLN A 149 -1.85 -5.15 16.84
C GLN A 149 -1.32 -6.58 16.90
N ARG A 150 -1.02 -7.06 18.10
CA ARG A 150 -0.52 -8.43 18.34
C ARG A 150 -1.64 -9.33 18.84
N THR A 151 -1.67 -10.55 18.34
CA THR A 151 -2.63 -11.60 18.72
C THR A 151 -1.89 -12.91 18.92
N SER A 152 -2.31 -13.69 19.91
CA SER A 152 -1.64 -14.94 20.28
C SER A 152 -1.86 -16.09 19.30
N GLY A 153 -2.92 -16.01 18.49
CA GLY A 153 -3.29 -17.02 17.51
C GLY A 153 -4.72 -16.81 17.01
N TYR A 154 -5.17 -17.73 16.16
CA TYR A 154 -6.45 -17.69 15.46
C TYR A 154 -7.65 -17.18 16.29
N ALA A 155 -7.92 -17.80 17.45
CA ALA A 155 -9.10 -17.45 18.26
C ALA A 155 -9.05 -16.01 18.82
N ASP A 156 -7.84 -15.53 19.12
CA ASP A 156 -7.59 -14.17 19.60
C ASP A 156 -7.74 -13.16 18.44
N THR A 157 -7.24 -13.51 17.24
CA THR A 157 -7.47 -12.74 16.01
C THR A 157 -8.96 -12.58 15.69
N GLN A 158 -9.74 -13.66 15.79
CA GLN A 158 -11.18 -13.57 15.57
C GLN A 158 -11.88 -12.65 16.56
N ARG A 159 -11.51 -12.76 17.84
CA ARG A 159 -12.01 -11.88 18.88
C ARG A 159 -11.63 -10.43 18.60
N ARG A 160 -10.40 -10.20 18.12
CA ARG A 160 -9.91 -8.88 17.76
C ARG A 160 -10.73 -8.26 16.63
N TYR A 161 -11.05 -9.00 15.58
CA TYR A 161 -11.95 -8.50 14.53
C TYR A 161 -13.34 -8.15 15.05
N GLY A 162 -13.88 -8.93 15.98
CA GLY A 162 -15.14 -8.62 16.65
C GLY A 162 -15.08 -7.28 17.42
N HIS A 163 -14.00 -7.06 18.17
CA HIS A 163 -13.77 -5.79 18.89
C HIS A 163 -13.61 -4.60 17.92
N LEU A 164 -12.76 -4.74 16.90
CA LEU A 164 -12.56 -3.70 15.89
C LEU A 164 -13.88 -3.33 15.19
N THR A 165 -14.66 -4.33 14.80
CA THR A 165 -15.97 -4.09 14.16
C THR A 165 -16.89 -3.29 15.07
N ARG A 166 -16.97 -3.64 16.35
CA ARG A 166 -17.79 -2.90 17.32
C ARG A 166 -17.31 -1.47 17.50
N SER A 167 -16.01 -1.26 17.70
CA SER A 167 -15.43 0.07 17.89
C SER A 167 -15.62 0.96 16.65
N ILE A 168 -15.51 0.40 15.44
CA ILE A 168 -15.78 1.12 14.19
C ILE A 168 -17.26 1.51 14.11
N MET A 169 -18.19 0.61 14.44
CA MET A 169 -19.62 0.93 14.47
C MET A 169 -19.94 2.07 15.45
N GLU A 170 -19.39 2.00 16.67
CA GLU A 170 -19.55 3.03 17.70
C GLU A 170 -18.98 4.38 17.26
N TYR A 171 -17.79 4.38 16.66
CA TYR A 171 -17.17 5.59 16.12
C TYR A 171 -18.04 6.26 15.05
N TYR A 172 -18.49 5.49 14.05
CA TYR A 172 -19.29 6.07 12.98
C TYR A 172 -20.67 6.53 13.48
N ASP A 173 -21.32 5.79 14.38
CA ASP A 173 -22.62 6.23 14.93
C ASP A 173 -22.53 7.53 15.71
N ALA A 174 -21.46 7.71 16.51
CA ALA A 174 -21.22 8.94 17.24
C ALA A 174 -20.87 10.14 16.35
N ASN A 175 -20.14 9.91 15.25
CA ASN A 175 -19.55 10.98 14.44
C ASN A 175 -20.33 11.30 13.16
N PHE A 176 -21.18 10.41 12.67
CA PHE A 176 -21.89 10.55 11.38
C PHE A 176 -22.73 11.82 11.30
N SER A 177 -23.38 12.21 12.40
CA SER A 177 -24.21 13.42 12.38
C SER A 177 -23.42 14.72 12.28
N ILE A 178 -22.20 14.73 12.83
CA ILE A 178 -21.33 15.90 12.96
C ILE A 178 -20.46 16.05 11.70
N HIS A 179 -19.93 14.94 11.23
CA HIS A 179 -18.81 14.90 10.30
C HIS A 179 -19.19 14.51 8.88
N ALA A 180 -20.39 13.98 8.61
CA ALA A 180 -20.77 13.52 7.27
C ALA A 180 -20.79 14.63 6.20
N LYS A 181 -20.93 15.90 6.58
CA LYS A 181 -20.92 17.04 5.63
C LYS A 181 -19.55 17.66 5.42
N THR A 182 -18.65 17.53 6.38
CA THR A 182 -17.33 18.21 6.39
C THR A 182 -16.18 17.25 6.10
N SER A 183 -16.40 15.95 6.33
CA SER A 183 -15.39 14.92 6.08
C SER A 183 -15.37 14.53 4.60
N PRO A 184 -14.23 14.04 4.10
CA PRO A 184 -14.17 13.40 2.79
C PRO A 184 -15.17 12.26 2.68
N VAL A 185 -15.70 12.04 1.49
CA VAL A 185 -16.69 10.98 1.26
C VAL A 185 -15.95 9.64 1.13
N CYS A 186 -16.47 8.60 1.79
CA CYS A 186 -15.97 7.24 1.60
C CYS A 186 -16.07 6.85 0.11
N PRO A 187 -15.02 6.24 -0.47
CA PRO A 187 -15.13 5.71 -1.83
C PRO A 187 -16.13 4.54 -1.85
N THR A 188 -16.82 4.37 -2.97
CA THR A 188 -17.55 3.14 -3.23
C THR A 188 -16.58 1.96 -3.35
N TYR A 189 -17.07 0.73 -3.15
CA TYR A 189 -16.24 -0.47 -3.31
C TYR A 189 -15.60 -0.55 -4.71
N ASP A 190 -16.35 -0.21 -5.76
CA ASP A 190 -15.85 -0.22 -7.15
C ASP A 190 -14.80 0.86 -7.42
N GLU A 191 -14.90 2.03 -6.78
CA GLU A 191 -13.87 3.07 -6.84
C GLU A 191 -12.60 2.63 -6.11
N PHE A 192 -12.73 2.04 -4.94
CA PHE A 192 -11.61 1.47 -4.19
C PHE A 192 -10.91 0.37 -5.00
N GLU A 193 -11.66 -0.53 -5.63
CA GLU A 193 -11.10 -1.60 -6.44
C GLU A 193 -10.37 -1.07 -7.66
N ARG A 194 -10.98 -0.15 -8.42
CA ARG A 194 -10.33 0.50 -9.58
C ARG A 194 -9.04 1.19 -9.18
N LYS A 195 -9.06 1.99 -8.10
CA LYS A 195 -7.86 2.65 -7.58
C LYS A 195 -6.76 1.66 -7.25
N CYS A 196 -7.09 0.56 -6.56
CA CYS A 196 -6.11 -0.46 -6.22
C CYS A 196 -5.58 -1.23 -7.44
N CYS A 197 -6.40 -1.43 -8.47
CA CYS A 197 -5.96 -2.01 -9.73
C CYS A 197 -5.00 -1.09 -10.47
N ASP A 198 -5.25 0.22 -10.46
CA ASP A 198 -4.35 1.21 -11.06
C ASP A 198 -2.98 1.25 -10.37
N LEU A 199 -2.92 1.01 -9.06
CA LEU A 199 -1.65 0.87 -8.34
C LEU A 199 -0.81 -0.34 -8.77
N LYS A 200 -1.43 -1.36 -9.37
CA LYS A 200 -0.72 -2.54 -9.90
C LYS A 200 -0.23 -2.33 -11.33
N LYS A 201 -0.71 -1.30 -12.02
CA LYS A 201 -0.30 -1.03 -13.41
C LYS A 201 1.10 -0.47 -13.40
N THR A 202 2.07 -1.27 -13.84
CA THR A 202 3.40 -0.78 -14.17
C THR A 202 3.33 -0.04 -15.50
N THR A 203 3.79 1.21 -15.55
CA THR A 203 3.85 1.95 -16.81
C THR A 203 5.07 1.52 -17.63
N VAL A 204 5.02 1.70 -18.95
CA VAL A 204 6.19 1.46 -19.83
C VAL A 204 7.40 2.26 -19.35
N SER A 205 7.17 3.49 -18.88
CA SER A 205 8.22 4.35 -18.32
C SER A 205 8.84 3.78 -17.05
N GLN A 206 8.04 3.21 -16.13
CA GLN A 206 8.55 2.56 -14.93
C GLN A 206 9.33 1.29 -15.25
N ILE A 207 8.84 0.46 -16.19
CA ILE A 207 9.57 -0.72 -16.67
C ILE A 207 10.89 -0.28 -17.30
N PHE A 208 10.86 0.79 -18.09
CA PHE A 208 12.05 1.31 -18.74
C PHE A 208 13.08 1.85 -17.73
N ALA A 209 12.64 2.55 -16.69
CA ALA A 209 13.51 2.97 -15.58
C ALA A 209 14.19 1.77 -14.91
N LEU A 210 13.42 0.70 -14.64
CA LEU A 210 13.97 -0.55 -14.09
C LEU A 210 14.99 -1.19 -15.04
N GLN A 211 14.74 -1.18 -16.35
CA GLN A 211 15.68 -1.68 -17.37
C GLN A 211 16.96 -0.84 -17.42
N LEU A 212 16.85 0.49 -17.36
CA LEU A 212 18.00 1.40 -17.33
C LEU A 212 18.88 1.16 -16.09
N MET A 213 18.29 0.91 -14.92
CA MET A 213 19.05 0.59 -13.71
C MET A 213 19.79 -0.76 -13.78
N GLN A 214 19.53 -1.61 -14.77
CA GLN A 214 20.35 -2.81 -15.02
C GLN A 214 21.61 -2.49 -15.83
N VAL A 215 21.73 -1.29 -16.39
CA VAL A 215 22.90 -0.85 -17.15
C VAL A 215 24.01 -0.44 -16.17
N PRO A 216 25.26 -0.89 -16.38
CA PRO A 216 26.37 -0.51 -15.52
C PRO A 216 26.50 1.01 -15.38
N GLN A 217 26.68 1.47 -14.14
CA GLN A 217 26.85 2.89 -13.76
C GLN A 217 25.57 3.73 -13.81
N VAL A 218 24.40 3.15 -14.10
CA VAL A 218 23.12 3.89 -14.05
C VAL A 218 22.50 3.78 -12.66
N THR A 219 22.43 4.90 -11.93
CA THR A 219 21.73 5.00 -10.64
C THR A 219 20.23 5.19 -10.82
N GLU A 220 19.46 5.12 -9.72
CA GLU A 220 18.02 5.42 -9.74
C GLU A 220 17.76 6.84 -10.22
N GLU A 221 18.51 7.82 -9.72
CA GLU A 221 18.37 9.22 -10.07
C GLU A 221 18.72 9.47 -11.54
N ALA A 222 19.75 8.80 -12.06
CA ALA A 222 20.10 8.85 -13.48
C ALA A 222 19.00 8.23 -14.36
N ALA A 223 18.45 7.07 -13.97
CA ALA A 223 17.36 6.44 -14.70
C ALA A 223 16.08 7.32 -14.71
N LEU A 224 15.76 7.95 -13.58
CA LEU A 224 14.64 8.89 -13.47
C LEU A 224 14.83 10.14 -14.35
N ALA A 225 16.05 10.69 -14.40
CA ALA A 225 16.38 11.81 -15.28
C ALA A 225 16.26 11.45 -16.77
N VAL A 226 16.64 10.22 -17.15
CA VAL A 226 16.52 9.76 -18.54
C VAL A 226 15.05 9.61 -18.94
N ILE A 227 14.20 8.99 -18.11
CA ILE A 227 12.78 8.81 -18.44
C ILE A 227 11.99 10.12 -18.45
N GLU A 228 12.43 11.16 -17.73
CA GLU A 228 11.82 12.50 -17.78
C GLU A 228 11.90 13.09 -19.20
N HIS A 229 13.01 12.86 -19.89
CA HIS A 229 13.20 13.30 -21.27
C HIS A 229 12.71 12.27 -22.30
N TYR A 230 12.90 10.98 -22.02
CA TYR A 230 12.60 9.88 -22.93
C TYR A 230 11.83 8.78 -22.21
N PRO A 231 10.49 8.94 -22.04
CA PRO A 231 9.71 8.06 -21.18
C PRO A 231 9.55 6.62 -21.72
N THR A 232 10.04 6.32 -22.93
CA THR A 232 9.98 4.98 -23.50
C THR A 232 11.28 4.64 -24.24
N PRO A 233 11.66 3.35 -24.34
CA PRO A 233 12.82 2.93 -25.12
C PRO A 233 12.77 3.43 -26.56
N PHE A 234 11.57 3.46 -27.18
CA PHE A 234 11.38 3.94 -28.54
C PHE A 234 11.79 5.40 -28.72
N LEU A 235 11.38 6.29 -27.80
CA LEU A 235 11.74 7.71 -27.87
C LEU A 235 13.24 7.92 -27.67
N LEU A 236 13.88 7.14 -26.79
CA LEU A 236 15.33 7.20 -26.61
C LEU A 236 16.07 6.72 -27.88
N ALA A 237 15.64 5.60 -28.46
CA ALA A 237 16.21 5.09 -29.71
C ALA A 237 16.05 6.09 -30.86
N GLN A 238 14.90 6.75 -30.96
CA GLN A 238 14.65 7.81 -31.94
C GLN A 238 15.60 8.99 -31.75
N ALA A 239 15.85 9.41 -30.50
CA ALA A 239 16.79 10.49 -30.21
C ALA A 239 18.22 10.13 -30.65
N TYR A 240 18.66 8.90 -30.40
CA TYR A 240 19.95 8.42 -30.89
C TYR A 240 20.01 8.35 -32.42
N TYR A 241 18.94 7.89 -33.07
CA TYR A 241 18.85 7.81 -34.54
C TYR A 241 18.97 9.19 -35.22
N ILE A 242 18.41 10.25 -34.61
CA ILE A 242 18.55 11.61 -35.14
C ILE A 242 20.01 12.08 -35.14
N LEU A 243 20.82 11.57 -34.23
CA LEU A 243 22.24 11.88 -34.08
C LEU A 243 23.15 10.83 -34.75
N ASP A 244 22.58 9.96 -35.59
CA ASP A 244 23.34 8.89 -36.24
C ASP A 244 24.47 9.46 -37.12
N GLY A 245 25.64 8.81 -37.06
CA GLY A 245 26.86 9.26 -37.71
C GLY A 245 27.78 10.17 -36.87
N ASP A 246 27.33 10.66 -35.71
CA ASP A 246 28.17 11.43 -34.76
C ASP A 246 28.25 10.72 -33.39
N THR A 247 29.11 9.70 -33.34
CA THR A 247 29.27 8.85 -32.14
C THR A 247 29.66 9.65 -30.88
N PRO A 248 30.60 10.62 -30.90
CA PRO A 248 30.89 11.44 -29.72
C PRO A 248 29.66 12.19 -29.18
N THR A 249 28.83 12.74 -30.06
CA THR A 249 27.61 13.45 -29.67
C THR A 249 26.54 12.48 -29.14
N GLN A 250 26.40 11.29 -29.72
CA GLN A 250 25.52 10.25 -29.20
C GLN A 250 25.96 9.78 -27.79
N GLU A 251 27.25 9.48 -27.58
CA GLU A 251 27.77 9.07 -26.27
C GLU A 251 27.52 10.10 -25.17
N ALA A 252 27.63 11.40 -25.49
CA ALA A 252 27.44 12.48 -24.54
C ALA A 252 25.98 12.98 -24.42
N MET A 253 25.05 12.46 -25.24
CA MET A 253 23.69 13.01 -25.37
C MET A 253 22.97 13.11 -24.02
N LEU A 254 22.97 12.04 -23.23
CA LEU A 254 22.20 12.01 -21.97
C LEU A 254 22.88 12.83 -20.87
N LYS A 255 24.21 12.78 -20.79
CA LYS A 255 25.00 13.65 -19.91
C LYS A 255 24.73 15.13 -20.17
N ASN A 256 24.62 15.53 -21.43
CA ASN A 256 24.37 16.92 -21.80
C ASN A 256 22.92 17.37 -21.50
N LYS A 257 22.01 16.42 -21.22
CA LYS A 257 20.61 16.71 -20.88
C LYS A 257 20.36 16.80 -19.38
N SER A 258 21.15 16.08 -18.57
CA SER A 258 21.02 16.11 -17.11
C SER A 258 22.37 15.95 -16.44
N GLU A 259 22.68 16.83 -15.49
CA GLU A 259 23.91 16.78 -14.68
C GLU A 259 23.98 15.53 -13.79
N VAL A 260 22.84 14.90 -13.51
CA VAL A 260 22.72 13.67 -12.71
C VAL A 260 23.16 12.45 -13.52
N VAL A 261 23.11 12.52 -14.85
CA VAL A 261 23.61 11.45 -15.73
C VAL A 261 25.09 11.68 -15.99
N ASP A 262 25.95 10.88 -15.35
CA ASP A 262 27.38 11.00 -15.59
C ASP A 262 27.80 10.47 -16.98
N ALA A 263 29.06 10.72 -17.34
CA ALA A 263 29.60 10.31 -18.64
C ALA A 263 29.62 8.79 -18.84
N GLY A 264 29.83 8.03 -17.76
CA GLY A 264 29.86 6.58 -17.77
C GLY A 264 28.46 6.03 -18.03
N ALA A 265 27.46 6.50 -17.29
CA ALA A 265 26.05 6.16 -17.48
C ALA A 265 25.57 6.48 -18.90
N SER A 266 25.86 7.70 -19.40
CA SER A 266 25.48 8.12 -20.76
C SER A 266 26.07 7.21 -21.83
N ARG A 267 27.35 6.83 -21.69
CA ARG A 267 28.01 5.90 -22.62
C ARG A 267 27.46 4.48 -22.52
N SER A 268 27.28 3.94 -21.31
CA SER A 268 26.75 2.59 -21.12
C SER A 268 25.33 2.44 -21.71
N ILE A 269 24.49 3.48 -21.57
CA ILE A 269 23.15 3.49 -22.17
C ILE A 269 23.24 3.58 -23.69
N PHE A 270 24.12 4.43 -24.24
CA PHE A 270 24.37 4.48 -25.68
C PHE A 270 24.82 3.11 -26.23
N GLU A 271 25.76 2.44 -25.56
CA GLU A 271 26.23 1.11 -25.95
C GLU A 271 25.11 0.07 -25.94
N LEU A 272 24.18 0.13 -24.97
CA LEU A 272 23.01 -0.75 -24.95
C LEU A 272 22.12 -0.56 -26.18
N PHE A 273 21.86 0.70 -26.56
CA PHE A 273 20.90 1.03 -27.63
C PHE A 273 21.52 0.96 -29.04
N CYS A 274 22.80 1.31 -29.17
CA CYS A 274 23.47 1.49 -30.47
C CYS A 274 24.65 0.52 -30.67
N GLY A 275 25.14 -0.15 -29.63
CA GLY A 275 26.32 -1.02 -29.67
C GLY A 275 26.10 -2.42 -30.26
N GLY A 276 24.86 -2.74 -30.67
CA GLY A 276 24.43 -4.07 -31.13
C GLY A 276 25.12 -4.64 -32.40
N GLY A 277 26.08 -3.93 -33.00
CA GLY A 277 26.88 -4.43 -34.11
C GLY A 277 28.15 -5.21 -33.72
N ARG A 278 28.53 -5.29 -32.44
CA ARG A 278 29.85 -5.86 -32.03
C ARG A 278 29.83 -7.17 -31.24
N ASN A 279 28.66 -7.73 -30.88
CA ASN A 279 28.56 -8.87 -29.96
C ASN A 279 27.93 -10.15 -30.55
N ILE A 280 28.06 -10.41 -31.86
CA ILE A 280 27.76 -11.74 -32.44
C ILE A 280 28.93 -12.21 -33.30
N GLN A 281 30.03 -12.61 -32.65
CA GLN A 281 30.94 -13.63 -33.17
C GLN A 281 31.41 -14.48 -31.99
N LYS A 282 30.80 -15.65 -31.83
CA LYS A 282 31.42 -16.84 -31.23
C LYS A 282 31.67 -17.82 -32.38
#